data_AF-A0A7V0V695-F1
#
_entry.id   AF-A0A7V0V695-F1
#
_cell.length_a   1.000
_cell.length_b   1.000
_cell.length_c   1.000
_cell.angle_alpha   90.00
_cell.angle_beta   90.00
_cell.angle_gamma   90.00
#
_symmetry.space_group_name_H-M   'P 1'
#
loop_
_entity.id
_entity.type
_entity.pdbx_description
1 polymer ?
#
loop_
_entity_poly.entity_id
_entity_poly.type
_entity_poly.pdbx_seq_one_letter_code
_entity_poly.pdbx_strand_id
1 'polypeptide(L)'
;STIYNRFSQAIILRTKNRGRDIAPFMELFEVIGKRNYRVALKIHSKKSLRKRGEGDIEKIEGEQWRRHMLEKLLRDPIKTQKIIRCLKEKEQIGIVGPHGYIVPTSYYLKKLNYVHLERLANHLGITIDLNGKFCAGSMFWFKPQALIDLLKLDLDYTMFEPEAGQVDGTLAHAIERLFGQIVLAKGYRLVSDDEI
;
A
#
# COMPACT_ATOMS: atom_id res chain seq x y z
N SER A 1 -2.04 3.69 28.27
CA SER A 1 -2.62 2.76 27.27
C SER A 1 -1.57 1.70 26.94
N THR A 2 -1.98 0.48 26.59
CA THR A 2 -1.09 -0.70 26.40
C THR A 2 -0.02 -0.54 25.31
N ILE A 3 -0.24 0.32 24.31
CA ILE A 3 0.72 0.54 23.21
C ILE A 3 1.96 1.32 23.70
N TYR A 4 1.78 2.46 24.37
CA TYR A 4 2.91 3.28 24.83
C TYR A 4 3.79 2.57 25.87
N ASN A 5 3.20 1.66 26.65
CA ASN A 5 3.96 0.84 27.60
C ASN A 5 4.95 -0.10 26.91
N ARG A 6 4.64 -0.56 25.68
CA ARG A 6 5.49 -1.47 24.90
C ARG A 6 6.30 -0.75 23.83
N PHE A 7 5.83 0.39 23.35
CA PHE A 7 6.41 1.18 22.28
C PHE A 7 6.38 2.66 22.66
N SER A 8 7.32 3.08 23.50
CA SER A 8 7.38 4.45 24.05
C SER A 8 7.51 5.54 22.96
N GLN A 9 8.08 5.20 21.80
CA GLN A 9 8.25 6.09 20.65
C GLN A 9 7.12 5.98 19.62
N ALA A 10 6.05 5.22 19.91
CA ALA A 10 4.93 5.08 18.97
C ALA A 10 4.25 6.42 18.73
N ILE A 11 3.85 6.67 17.49
CA ILE A 11 2.97 7.78 17.12
C ILE A 11 1.59 7.19 16.82
N ILE A 12 0.56 7.70 17.48
CA ILE A 12 -0.83 7.29 17.27
C ILE A 12 -1.59 8.47 16.68
N LEU A 13 -2.06 8.30 15.44
CA LEU A 13 -2.95 9.25 14.79
C LEU A 13 -4.38 8.70 14.81
N ARG A 14 -5.34 9.54 15.21
CA ARG A 14 -6.77 9.23 15.11
C ARG A 14 -7.28 9.82 13.79
N THR A 15 -7.73 8.96 12.90
CA THR A 15 -8.14 9.34 11.56
C THR A 15 -9.63 9.13 11.35
N LYS A 16 -10.20 9.82 10.35
CA LYS A 16 -11.59 9.57 9.94
C LYS A 16 -11.68 8.18 9.31
N ASN A 17 -12.80 7.49 9.52
CA ASN A 17 -13.09 6.23 8.84
C ASN A 17 -13.50 6.49 7.37
N ARG A 18 -12.54 6.91 6.54
CA ARG A 18 -12.72 7.27 5.13
C ARG A 18 -11.42 7.05 4.38
N GLY A 19 -11.49 6.57 3.14
CA GLY A 19 -10.32 6.26 2.32
C GLY A 19 -9.56 5.01 2.79
N ARG A 20 -10.23 4.13 3.55
CA ARG A 20 -9.71 2.81 3.97
C ARG A 20 -8.36 2.90 4.69
N ASP A 21 -7.42 2.03 4.35
CA ASP A 21 -6.04 2.08 4.85
C ASP A 21 -5.19 3.13 4.12
N ILE A 22 -5.66 3.67 2.99
CA ILE A 22 -4.90 4.57 2.13
C ILE A 22 -4.87 5.98 2.70
N ALA A 23 -6.02 6.61 2.98
CA ALA A 23 -6.03 7.98 3.51
C ALA A 23 -5.29 8.12 4.85
N PRO A 24 -5.50 7.22 5.85
CA PRO A 24 -4.69 7.23 7.07
C PRO A 24 -3.19 7.01 6.82
N PHE A 25 -2.84 6.20 5.81
CA PHE A 25 -1.45 6.02 5.43
C PHE A 25 -0.86 7.30 4.82
N MET A 26 -1.60 8.06 4.02
CA MET A 26 -1.12 9.33 3.48
C MET A 26 -0.78 10.33 4.59
N GLU A 27 -1.64 10.48 5.61
CA GLU A 27 -1.32 11.31 6.78
C GLU A 27 -0.08 10.81 7.53
N LEU A 28 0.03 9.49 7.76
CA LEU A 28 1.23 8.91 8.38
C LEU A 28 2.48 9.10 7.51
N PHE A 29 2.33 9.07 6.19
CA PHE A 29 3.43 9.20 5.25
C PHE A 29 4.01 10.62 5.24
N GLU A 30 3.22 11.66 5.52
CA GLU A 30 3.75 13.00 5.78
C GLU A 30 4.72 13.04 6.96
N VAL A 31 4.47 12.22 7.99
CA VAL A 31 5.37 12.08 9.13
C VAL A 31 6.57 11.22 8.75
N ILE A 32 6.36 10.08 8.09
CA ILE A 32 7.43 9.14 7.69
C ILE A 32 8.40 9.81 6.70
N GLY A 33 7.90 10.53 5.71
CA GLY A 33 8.70 11.19 4.68
C GLY A 33 9.57 12.33 5.20
N LYS A 34 9.22 12.92 6.35
CA LYS A 34 10.04 13.92 7.07
C LYS A 34 11.06 13.28 8.02
N ARG A 35 11.07 11.95 8.13
CA ARG A 35 11.96 11.19 9.02
C ARG A 35 13.00 10.45 8.20
N ASN A 36 14.16 10.18 8.79
CA ASN A 36 15.27 9.52 8.11
C ASN A 36 15.15 7.98 8.15
N TYR A 37 13.95 7.44 7.93
CA TYR A 37 13.72 5.99 7.90
C TYR A 37 14.26 5.41 6.59
N ARG A 38 15.16 4.43 6.68
CA ARG A 38 15.71 3.74 5.51
C ARG A 38 14.75 2.69 4.95
N VAL A 39 14.00 2.03 5.84
CA VAL A 39 13.09 0.94 5.52
C VAL A 39 11.87 1.06 6.44
N ALA A 40 10.69 0.87 5.88
CA ALA A 40 9.42 0.85 6.62
C ALA A 40 8.54 -0.32 6.14
N LEU A 41 7.64 -0.77 7.01
CA LEU A 41 6.63 -1.77 6.71
C LEU A 41 5.25 -1.11 6.83
N LYS A 42 4.45 -1.21 5.76
CA LYS A 42 3.03 -0.87 5.78
C LYS A 42 2.21 -2.15 5.95
N ILE A 43 1.45 -2.23 7.03
CA ILE A 43 0.45 -3.29 7.29
C ILE A 43 -0.85 -2.67 7.79
N HIS A 44 -1.95 -3.39 7.63
CA HIS A 44 -3.24 -2.96 8.18
C HIS A 44 -4.10 -4.19 8.56
N SER A 45 -5.17 -3.97 9.30
CA SER A 45 -6.04 -5.04 9.79
C SER A 45 -6.96 -5.67 8.73
N LYS A 46 -6.87 -5.21 7.46
CA LYS A 46 -7.69 -5.61 6.29
C LYS A 46 -9.02 -6.27 6.66
N LYS A 47 -10.05 -5.46 6.87
CA LYS A 47 -11.41 -5.93 7.15
C LYS A 47 -12.23 -5.87 5.85
N SER A 48 -12.21 -6.90 5.02
CA SER A 48 -13.10 -6.94 3.85
C SER A 48 -14.49 -7.41 4.26
N LEU A 49 -15.42 -6.48 4.34
CA LEU A 49 -16.85 -6.78 4.36
C LEU A 49 -17.35 -6.67 2.92
N ARG A 50 -17.05 -7.66 2.09
CA ARG A 50 -17.65 -7.75 0.77
C ARG A 50 -19.07 -8.29 0.96
N LYS A 51 -20.08 -7.56 0.49
CA LYS A 51 -21.46 -8.05 0.35
C LYS A 51 -21.73 -8.19 -1.14
N ARG A 52 -21.65 -9.41 -1.68
CA ARG A 52 -22.44 -9.75 -2.87
C ARG A 52 -22.77 -11.24 -2.86
N GLY A 53 -24.00 -11.56 -2.48
CA GLY A 53 -24.49 -12.94 -2.40
C GLY A 53 -24.26 -13.57 -1.02
N GLU A 54 -25.18 -14.42 -0.62
CA GLU A 54 -25.32 -14.99 0.72
C GLU A 54 -24.11 -15.85 1.16
N GLY A 55 -23.71 -15.73 2.43
CA GLY A 55 -22.91 -16.76 3.13
C GLY A 55 -21.56 -16.32 3.73
N ASP A 56 -21.13 -17.03 4.77
CA ASP A 56 -19.87 -16.83 5.52
C ASP A 56 -18.58 -17.08 4.72
N ILE A 57 -18.69 -17.47 3.45
CA ILE A 57 -17.58 -17.89 2.58
C ILE A 57 -16.68 -16.70 2.19
N GLU A 58 -17.20 -15.49 1.99
CA GLU A 58 -16.39 -14.34 1.54
C GLU A 58 -15.62 -13.62 2.68
N LYS A 59 -16.13 -13.65 3.92
CA LYS A 59 -15.38 -13.16 5.10
C LYS A 59 -14.10 -13.98 5.30
N ILE A 60 -14.16 -15.26 4.97
CA ILE A 60 -13.04 -16.19 5.04
C ILE A 60 -11.95 -15.78 4.04
N GLU A 61 -12.28 -15.36 2.81
CA GLU A 61 -11.29 -14.93 1.81
C GLU A 61 -10.49 -13.70 2.23
N GLY A 62 -11.16 -12.69 2.81
CA GLY A 62 -10.51 -11.47 3.31
C GLY A 62 -9.52 -11.72 4.44
N GLU A 63 -9.95 -12.52 5.40
CA GLU A 63 -9.14 -12.93 6.55
C GLU A 63 -7.97 -13.82 6.11
N GLN A 64 -8.21 -14.76 5.19
CA GLN A 64 -7.15 -15.56 4.56
C GLN A 64 -6.13 -14.68 3.83
N TRP A 65 -6.59 -13.70 3.04
CA TRP A 65 -5.72 -12.73 2.38
C TRP A 65 -4.87 -11.94 3.37
N ARG A 66 -5.48 -11.43 4.43
CA ARG A 66 -4.76 -10.72 5.50
C ARG A 66 -3.69 -11.61 6.13
N ARG A 67 -4.07 -12.83 6.51
CA ARG A 67 -3.15 -13.80 7.10
C ARG A 67 -2.00 -14.14 6.17
N HIS A 68 -2.26 -14.47 4.91
CA HIS A 68 -1.22 -14.81 3.94
C HIS A 68 -0.23 -13.67 3.70
N MET A 69 -0.70 -12.43 3.58
CA MET A 69 0.20 -11.27 3.42
C MET A 69 1.06 -11.06 4.67
N LEU A 70 0.47 -11.12 5.87
CA LEU A 70 1.24 -11.00 7.12
C LEU A 70 2.23 -12.16 7.29
N GLU A 71 1.83 -13.38 6.95
CA GLU A 71 2.70 -14.56 7.00
C GLU A 71 3.91 -14.38 6.08
N LYS A 72 3.70 -13.88 4.86
CA LYS A 72 4.76 -13.61 3.89
C LYS A 72 5.72 -12.49 4.32
N LEU A 73 5.18 -11.43 4.95
CA LEU A 73 5.95 -10.22 5.30
C LEU A 73 6.61 -10.26 6.68
N LEU A 74 6.10 -11.07 7.62
CA LEU A 74 6.49 -11.00 9.03
C LEU A 74 6.70 -12.34 9.74
N ARG A 75 6.13 -13.47 9.29
CA ARG A 75 6.13 -14.70 10.11
C ARG A 75 7.52 -15.32 10.25
N ASP A 76 8.32 -15.29 9.19
CA ASP A 76 9.67 -15.82 9.19
C ASP A 76 10.69 -14.70 9.47
N PRO A 77 11.39 -14.72 10.62
CA PRO A 77 12.40 -13.72 10.95
C PRO A 77 13.58 -13.69 9.98
N ILE A 78 14.00 -14.84 9.45
CA ILE A 78 15.12 -14.94 8.50
C ILE A 78 14.72 -14.24 7.20
N LYS A 79 13.53 -14.55 6.69
CA LYS A 79 12.97 -13.88 5.52
C LYS A 79 12.78 -12.38 5.73
N THR A 80 12.25 -11.99 6.88
CA THR A 80 12.07 -10.57 7.23
C THR A 80 13.41 -9.82 7.23
N GLN A 81 14.47 -10.43 7.77
CA GLN A 81 15.82 -9.85 7.72
C GLN A 81 16.36 -9.77 6.29
N LYS A 82 16.13 -10.79 5.44
CA LYS A 82 16.51 -10.74 4.02
C LYS A 82 15.83 -9.57 3.29
N ILE A 83 14.53 -9.36 3.50
CA ILE A 83 13.78 -8.24 2.92
C ILE A 83 14.37 -6.89 3.36
N ILE A 84 14.60 -6.72 4.67
CA ILE A 84 15.19 -5.49 5.21
C ILE A 84 16.60 -5.26 4.65
N ARG A 85 17.42 -6.30 4.56
CA ARG A 85 18.77 -6.24 3.99
C ARG A 85 18.72 -5.85 2.51
N CYS A 86 17.86 -6.49 1.73
CA CYS A 86 17.63 -6.18 0.33
C CYS A 86 17.28 -4.70 0.13
N LEU A 87 16.30 -4.17 0.87
CA LEU A 87 15.93 -2.76 0.82
C LEU A 87 17.04 -1.82 1.32
N LYS A 88 17.97 -2.26 2.17
CA LYS A 88 19.10 -1.43 2.62
C LYS A 88 20.26 -1.41 1.63
N GLU A 89 20.53 -2.53 0.96
CA GLU A 89 21.74 -2.74 0.15
C GLU A 89 21.51 -2.61 -1.36
N LYS A 90 20.32 -2.94 -1.86
CA LYS A 90 19.99 -2.90 -3.28
C LYS A 90 19.35 -1.56 -3.64
N GLU A 91 20.12 -0.63 -4.19
CA GLU A 91 19.67 0.74 -4.48
C GLU A 91 18.44 0.77 -5.40
N GLN A 92 18.34 -0.13 -6.37
CA GLN A 92 17.26 -0.19 -7.35
C GLN A 92 15.93 -0.74 -6.80
N ILE A 93 15.88 -1.35 -5.61
CA ILE A 93 14.63 -1.94 -5.08
C ILE A 93 13.95 -0.94 -4.16
N GLY A 94 12.71 -0.53 -4.49
CA GLY A 94 11.94 0.47 -3.74
C GLY A 94 10.85 -0.14 -2.87
N ILE A 95 10.21 -1.21 -3.35
CA ILE A 95 9.15 -1.94 -2.65
C ILE A 95 9.41 -3.45 -2.75
N VAL A 96 9.14 -4.15 -1.64
CA VAL A 96 9.03 -5.60 -1.58
C VAL A 96 7.61 -5.95 -1.14
N GLY A 97 6.86 -6.57 -2.04
CA GLY A 97 5.47 -6.97 -1.81
C GLY A 97 5.32 -8.47 -1.53
N PRO A 98 4.17 -8.90 -1.00
CA PRO A 98 3.91 -10.30 -0.74
C PRO A 98 3.70 -11.11 -2.03
N HIS A 99 4.40 -12.22 -2.21
CA HIS A 99 4.29 -13.13 -3.35
C HIS A 99 2.85 -13.59 -3.56
N GLY A 100 2.37 -13.54 -4.80
CA GLY A 100 0.98 -13.83 -5.16
C GLY A 100 0.02 -12.63 -5.03
N TYR A 101 0.51 -11.48 -4.55
CA TYR A 101 -0.27 -10.24 -4.44
C TYR A 101 0.32 -9.08 -5.25
N ILE A 102 1.34 -9.37 -6.06
CA ILE A 102 1.92 -8.40 -7.00
C ILE A 102 1.32 -8.67 -8.36
N VAL A 103 0.61 -7.69 -8.88
CA VAL A 103 -0.19 -7.80 -10.10
C VAL A 103 0.08 -6.61 -11.02
N PRO A 104 -0.15 -6.73 -12.34
CA PRO A 104 -0.01 -5.59 -13.25
C PRO A 104 -1.06 -4.51 -12.93
N THR A 105 -0.75 -3.26 -13.23
CA THR A 105 -1.61 -2.09 -12.96
C THR A 105 -2.98 -2.22 -13.64
N SER A 106 -3.03 -2.89 -14.79
CA SER A 106 -4.24 -3.25 -15.52
C SER A 106 -5.16 -4.24 -14.79
N TYR A 107 -4.70 -4.94 -13.75
CA TYR A 107 -5.47 -5.94 -13.02
C TYR A 107 -6.72 -5.32 -12.38
N TYR A 108 -7.90 -5.78 -12.83
CA TYR A 108 -9.22 -5.23 -12.47
C TYR A 108 -9.30 -3.70 -12.57
N LEU A 109 -8.63 -3.09 -13.56
CA LEU A 109 -8.64 -1.65 -13.76
C LEU A 109 -9.92 -1.20 -14.47
N LYS A 110 -10.97 -0.92 -13.70
CA LYS A 110 -12.22 -0.36 -14.24
C LYS A 110 -12.07 1.13 -14.60
N LYS A 111 -13.00 1.63 -15.42
CA LYS A 111 -13.02 3.01 -15.94
C LYS A 111 -12.81 4.07 -14.85
N LEU A 112 -13.53 3.99 -13.73
CA LEU A 112 -13.40 5.00 -12.65
C LEU A 112 -12.03 4.97 -11.98
N ASN A 113 -11.46 3.77 -11.74
CA ASN A 113 -10.10 3.67 -11.21
C ASN A 113 -9.08 4.28 -12.16
N TYR A 114 -9.22 4.02 -13.47
CA TYR A 114 -8.32 4.58 -14.47
C TYR A 114 -8.39 6.11 -14.49
N VAL A 115 -9.59 6.69 -14.44
CA VAL A 115 -9.76 8.17 -14.37
C VAL A 115 -9.07 8.76 -13.15
N HIS A 116 -9.23 8.15 -11.97
CA HIS A 116 -8.53 8.60 -10.77
C HIS A 116 -7.02 8.43 -10.88
N LEU A 117 -6.56 7.27 -11.37
CA LEU A 117 -5.14 6.97 -11.53
C LEU A 117 -4.48 7.94 -12.52
N GLU A 118 -5.12 8.21 -13.66
CA GLU A 118 -4.68 9.15 -14.68
C GLU A 118 -4.58 10.57 -14.12
N ARG A 119 -5.60 11.02 -13.37
CA ARG A 119 -5.55 12.33 -12.70
C ARG A 119 -4.37 12.45 -11.74
N LEU A 120 -4.13 11.43 -10.91
CA LEU A 120 -3.03 11.41 -9.95
C LEU A 120 -1.67 11.33 -10.65
N ALA A 121 -1.54 10.51 -11.68
CA ALA A 121 -0.32 10.34 -12.45
C ALA A 121 0.04 11.64 -13.18
N ASN A 122 -0.94 12.28 -13.82
CA ASN A 122 -0.76 13.58 -14.48
C ASN A 122 -0.31 14.67 -13.49
N HIS A 123 -0.88 14.70 -12.28
CA HIS A 123 -0.46 15.64 -11.23
C HIS A 123 1.01 15.44 -10.83
N LEU A 124 1.51 14.22 -10.88
CA LEU A 124 2.90 13.89 -10.59
C LEU A 124 3.83 13.93 -11.81
N GLY A 125 3.30 14.18 -13.01
CA GLY A 125 4.07 14.07 -14.26
C GLY A 125 4.54 12.64 -14.58
N ILE A 126 3.78 11.64 -14.15
CA ILE A 126 4.09 10.22 -14.34
C ILE A 126 3.31 9.67 -15.54
N THR A 127 4.01 9.03 -16.48
CA THR A 127 3.38 8.21 -17.51
C THR A 127 2.97 6.86 -16.91
N ILE A 128 1.69 6.50 -17.05
CA ILE A 128 1.18 5.22 -16.54
C ILE A 128 1.70 4.07 -17.40
N ASP A 129 2.35 3.10 -16.76
CA ASP A 129 2.63 1.79 -17.35
C ASP A 129 1.58 0.78 -16.89
N LEU A 130 0.71 0.35 -17.80
CA LEU A 130 -0.34 -0.64 -17.52
C LEU A 130 0.21 -2.04 -17.21
N ASN A 131 1.43 -2.35 -17.66
CA ASN A 131 2.17 -3.58 -17.32
C ASN A 131 3.01 -3.41 -16.05
N GLY A 132 3.20 -2.17 -15.59
CA GLY A 132 3.84 -1.84 -14.31
C GLY A 132 3.13 -2.54 -13.15
N LYS A 133 3.89 -2.96 -12.14
CA LYS A 133 3.38 -3.78 -11.03
C LYS A 133 2.90 -2.93 -9.85
N PHE A 134 1.91 -3.41 -9.11
CA PHE A 134 1.53 -2.88 -7.79
C PHE A 134 1.20 -4.00 -6.79
N CYS A 135 1.17 -3.67 -5.49
CA CYS A 135 0.79 -4.61 -4.44
C CYS A 135 -0.72 -4.54 -4.15
N ALA A 136 -1.49 -5.51 -4.63
CA ALA A 136 -2.91 -5.62 -4.35
C ALA A 136 -3.13 -5.97 -2.86
N GLY A 137 -3.90 -5.14 -2.16
CA GLY A 137 -4.09 -5.22 -0.72
C GLY A 137 -3.10 -4.38 0.09
N SER A 138 -2.34 -3.50 -0.55
CA SER A 138 -1.59 -2.37 0.05
C SER A 138 -0.73 -2.69 1.29
N MET A 139 -0.26 -3.92 1.47
CA MET A 139 0.72 -4.32 2.49
C MET A 139 2.06 -4.64 1.85
N PHE A 140 3.13 -3.99 2.30
CA PHE A 140 4.46 -4.17 1.71
C PHE A 140 5.55 -3.52 2.57
N TRP A 141 6.78 -4.00 2.39
CA TRP A 141 7.99 -3.32 2.83
C TRP A 141 8.45 -2.31 1.78
N PHE A 142 8.98 -1.16 2.19
CA PHE A 142 9.39 -0.12 1.25
C PHE A 142 10.53 0.76 1.78
N LYS A 143 11.21 1.42 0.85
CA LYS A 143 12.03 2.61 1.12
C LYS A 143 11.13 3.84 1.10
N PRO A 144 11.03 4.63 2.19
CA PRO A 144 10.28 5.88 2.17
C PRO A 144 10.66 6.81 1.01
N GLN A 145 11.95 6.89 0.68
CA GLN A 145 12.43 7.70 -0.44
C GLN A 145 11.89 7.25 -1.81
N ALA A 146 11.56 5.97 -1.98
CA ALA A 146 10.98 5.46 -3.22
C ALA A 146 9.52 5.91 -3.43
N LEU A 147 8.87 6.41 -2.38
CA LEU A 147 7.49 6.90 -2.40
C LEU A 147 7.37 8.38 -2.06
N ILE A 148 8.48 9.13 -2.00
CA ILE A 148 8.49 10.51 -1.51
C ILE A 148 7.56 11.45 -2.30
N ASP A 149 7.32 11.16 -3.57
CA ASP A 149 6.44 11.94 -4.44
C ASP A 149 4.96 11.84 -4.05
N LEU A 150 4.58 10.89 -3.17
CA LEU A 150 3.26 10.89 -2.53
C LEU A 150 2.96 12.19 -1.80
N LEU A 151 3.99 12.87 -1.26
CA LEU A 151 3.84 14.15 -0.56
C LEU A 151 3.41 15.31 -1.49
N LYS A 152 3.50 15.14 -2.80
CA LYS A 152 3.11 16.16 -3.79
C LYS A 152 1.61 16.12 -4.12
N LEU A 153 0.90 15.05 -3.74
CA LEU A 153 -0.49 14.84 -4.13
C LEU A 153 -1.49 15.72 -3.36
N ASP A 154 -1.07 16.40 -2.29
CA ASP A 154 -1.88 17.30 -1.44
C ASP A 154 -3.33 16.82 -1.25
N LEU A 155 -3.47 15.56 -0.84
CA LEU A 155 -4.76 14.89 -0.76
C LEU A 155 -5.44 15.20 0.57
N ASP A 156 -6.70 15.62 0.48
CA ASP A 156 -7.55 15.79 1.65
C ASP A 156 -8.60 14.66 1.77
N TYR A 157 -9.13 14.45 2.98
CA TYR A 157 -10.11 13.40 3.26
C TYR A 157 -11.42 13.53 2.47
N THR A 158 -11.79 14.74 2.07
CA THR A 158 -13.01 15.01 1.29
C THR A 158 -12.89 14.54 -0.15
N MET A 159 -11.66 14.38 -0.67
CA MET A 159 -11.40 13.80 -2.00
C MET A 159 -11.68 12.30 -2.08
N PHE A 160 -11.63 11.58 -0.94
CA PHE A 160 -11.97 10.17 -0.88
C PHE A 160 -13.48 9.98 -0.82
N GLU A 161 -13.99 8.88 -1.33
CA GLU A 161 -15.41 8.56 -1.28
C GLU A 161 -15.84 8.23 0.16
N PRO A 162 -17.08 8.57 0.59
CA PRO A 162 -17.63 8.08 1.85
C PRO A 162 -17.65 6.54 1.88
N GLU A 163 -17.35 5.92 3.02
CA GLU A 163 -17.38 4.46 3.12
C GLU A 163 -18.82 3.93 3.04
N ALA A 164 -19.14 3.23 1.97
CA ALA A 164 -20.45 2.61 1.70
C ALA A 164 -20.33 1.14 1.29
N GLY A 165 -19.19 0.50 1.56
CA GLY A 165 -18.93 -0.90 1.17
C GLY A 165 -18.54 -1.07 -0.30
N GLN A 166 -18.03 -0.01 -0.95
CA GLN A 166 -17.52 -0.08 -2.31
C GLN A 166 -16.43 -1.16 -2.42
N VAL A 167 -16.45 -1.93 -3.50
CA VAL A 167 -15.47 -2.99 -3.75
C VAL A 167 -14.41 -2.57 -4.77
N ASP A 168 -14.60 -1.42 -5.41
CA ASP A 168 -13.76 -0.92 -6.49
C ASP A 168 -14.15 0.54 -6.84
N GLY A 169 -13.41 1.19 -7.75
CA GLY A 169 -13.83 2.45 -8.38
C GLY A 169 -13.60 3.69 -7.52
N THR A 170 -12.73 3.61 -6.51
CA THR A 170 -12.51 4.68 -5.53
C THR A 170 -11.11 5.28 -5.64
N LEU A 171 -10.93 6.49 -5.14
CA LEU A 171 -9.62 7.14 -5.07
C LEU A 171 -8.57 6.26 -4.34
N ALA A 172 -8.99 5.55 -3.29
CA ALA A 172 -8.12 4.64 -2.56
C ALA A 172 -7.56 3.51 -3.44
N HIS A 173 -8.39 2.91 -4.31
CA HIS A 173 -7.94 1.86 -5.25
C HIS A 173 -7.00 2.39 -6.33
N ALA A 174 -7.15 3.66 -6.73
CA ALA A 174 -6.24 4.30 -7.65
C ALA A 174 -4.87 4.58 -7.01
N ILE A 175 -4.84 5.09 -5.78
CA ILE A 175 -3.58 5.34 -5.04
C ILE A 175 -2.83 4.04 -4.74
N GLU A 176 -3.54 2.94 -4.44
CA GLU A 176 -2.93 1.63 -4.26
C GLU A 176 -2.08 1.21 -5.47
N ARG A 177 -2.60 1.47 -6.69
CA ARG A 177 -1.88 1.24 -7.95
C ARG A 177 -0.76 2.27 -8.16
N LEU A 178 -1.02 3.51 -7.80
CA LEU A 178 -0.07 4.61 -7.94
C LEU A 178 1.24 4.36 -7.19
N PHE A 179 1.23 3.63 -6.07
CA PHE A 179 2.46 3.25 -5.37
C PHE A 179 3.48 2.57 -6.31
N GLY A 180 3.01 1.64 -7.15
CA GLY A 180 3.85 0.98 -8.14
C GLY A 180 4.37 1.93 -9.22
N GLN A 181 3.52 2.83 -9.69
CA GLN A 181 3.85 3.82 -10.72
C GLN A 181 4.89 4.84 -10.21
N ILE A 182 4.77 5.31 -8.98
CA ILE A 182 5.75 6.20 -8.35
C ILE A 182 7.11 5.52 -8.23
N VAL A 183 7.12 4.27 -7.74
CA VAL A 183 8.36 3.48 -7.63
C VAL A 183 9.04 3.36 -9.00
N LEU A 184 8.27 3.00 -10.03
CA LEU A 184 8.78 2.88 -11.40
C LEU A 184 9.32 4.21 -11.94
N ALA A 185 8.56 5.30 -11.81
CA ALA A 185 8.95 6.63 -12.29
C ALA A 185 10.19 7.17 -11.58
N LYS A 186 10.42 6.78 -10.32
CA LYS A 186 11.62 7.12 -9.55
C LYS A 186 12.84 6.26 -9.89
N GLY A 187 12.74 5.33 -10.84
CA GLY A 187 13.81 4.41 -11.24
C GLY A 187 13.98 3.22 -10.30
N TYR A 188 13.04 3.00 -9.37
CA TYR A 188 13.04 1.83 -8.50
C TYR A 188 12.22 0.69 -9.10
N ARG A 189 12.41 -0.50 -8.53
CA ARG A 189 11.65 -1.71 -8.81
C ARG A 189 10.79 -2.10 -7.63
N LEU A 190 9.61 -2.60 -7.95
CA LEU A 190 8.76 -3.37 -7.05
C LEU A 190 8.99 -4.85 -7.34
N VAL A 191 9.43 -5.59 -6.31
CA VAL A 191 9.75 -7.03 -6.41
C VAL A 191 8.93 -7.84 -5.41
N SER A 192 8.86 -9.15 -5.66
CA SER A 192 8.18 -10.10 -4.78
C SER A 192 9.11 -10.60 -3.67
N ASP A 193 8.54 -10.95 -2.51
CA ASP A 193 9.31 -11.45 -1.36
C ASP A 193 10.06 -12.77 -1.61
N ASP A 194 9.69 -13.53 -2.64
CA ASP A 194 10.32 -14.77 -3.06
C ASP A 194 11.39 -14.58 -4.14
N GLU A 195 11.53 -13.35 -4.68
CA GLU A 195 12.61 -12.95 -5.59
C GLU A 195 13.89 -12.52 -4.83
N ILE A 196 13.89 -12.59 -3.48
CA ILE A 196 14.94 -12.09 -2.57
C ILE A 196 15.51 -13.22 -1.71
#